data_AF-F3KHF9-F1
#
_entry.id   AF-F3KHF9-F1
#
_cell.length_a   1.000
_cell.length_b   1.000
_cell.length_c   1.000
_cell.angle_alpha   90.00
_cell.angle_beta   90.00
_cell.angle_gamma   90.00
#
_symmetry.space_group_name_H-M   'P 1'
#
loop_
_entity.id
_entity.type
_entity.pdbx_description
1 polymer ?
#
loop_
_entity_poly.entity_id
_entity_poly.type
_entity_poly.pdbx_seq_one_letter_code
_entity_poly.pdbx_strand_id
1 'polypeptide(L)' 'MSVKSPGIAINNGRVGQQIQVKNKSSKRVITARVVNSRLVEVVM' A
#
# COMPACT_ATOMS: atom_id res chain seq x y z
N MET A 1 11.78 9.13 -10.36
CA MET A 1 10.61 8.55 -11.03
C MET A 1 9.61 8.12 -9.96
N SER A 2 8.35 8.57 -9.99
CA SER A 2 7.33 8.20 -8.99
C SER A 2 6.23 7.40 -9.69
N VAL A 3 5.90 6.22 -9.14
CA VAL A 3 4.83 5.36 -9.66
C VAL A 3 3.65 5.41 -8.70
N LYS A 4 2.48 5.80 -9.20
CA LYS A 4 1.21 5.74 -8.48
C LYS A 4 0.37 4.61 -9.05
N SER A 5 -0.19 3.77 -8.17
CA SER A 5 -1.04 2.65 -8.59
C SER A 5 -2.17 2.44 -7.58
N PRO A 6 -3.38 2.09 -8.05
CA PRO A 6 -4.45 1.70 -7.15
C PRO A 6 -4.17 0.33 -6.52
N GLY A 7 -4.56 0.18 -5.26
CA GLY A 7 -4.45 -1.06 -4.50
C GLY A 7 -5.63 -1.25 -3.56
N ILE A 8 -5.78 -2.46 -3.02
CA ILE A 8 -6.75 -2.81 -1.98
C ILE A 8 -5.97 -3.22 -0.74
N ALA A 9 -6.20 -2.55 0.38
CA ALA A 9 -5.64 -2.97 1.66
C ALA A 9 -6.25 -4.32 2.06
N ILE A 10 -5.39 -5.30 2.37
CA ILE A 10 -5.81 -6.62 2.84
C ILE A 10 -6.08 -6.58 4.35
N ASN A 11 -5.32 -5.78 5.08
CA ASN A 11 -5.48 -5.56 6.50
C ASN A 11 -5.56 -4.06 6.83
N ASN A 12 -6.23 -3.75 7.94
CA ASN A 12 -6.27 -2.40 8.48
C ASN A 12 -4.89 -2.00 9.03
N GLY A 13 -4.61 -0.71 9.02
CA GLY A 13 -3.42 -0.13 9.63
C GLY A 13 -3.60 1.34 9.97
N ARG A 14 -2.74 1.82 10.85
CA ARG A 14 -2.67 3.25 11.23
C ARG A 14 -1.47 3.90 10.54
N VAL A 15 -1.47 5.23 10.47
CA VAL A 15 -0.33 5.99 9.95
C VAL A 15 0.97 5.54 10.64
N GLY A 16 2.01 5.27 9.85
CA GLY A 16 3.29 4.73 10.29
C GLY A 16 3.38 3.19 10.28
N GLN A 17 2.25 2.47 10.28
CA GLN A 17 2.21 1.02 10.28
C GLN A 17 2.39 0.44 8.87
N GLN A 18 3.05 -0.71 8.77
CA GLN A 18 3.10 -1.49 7.53
C GLN A 18 1.86 -2.39 7.39
N ILE A 19 1.29 -2.41 6.19
CA ILE A 19 0.15 -3.23 5.81
C ILE A 19 0.40 -3.93 4.47
N GLN A 20 -0.32 -5.01 4.24
CA GLN A 20 -0.35 -5.69 2.96
C GLN A 20 -1.40 -5.06 2.05
N VAL A 21 -0.98 -4.79 0.81
CA VAL A 21 -1.83 -4.19 -0.22
C VAL A 21 -1.78 -5.07 -1.46
N LYS A 22 -2.94 -5.47 -1.97
CA LYS A 22 -3.06 -6.11 -3.27
C LYS A 22 -3.11 -5.03 -4.34
N ASN A 23 -2.10 -4.98 -5.20
CA ASN A 23 -2.07 -4.11 -6.35
C ASN A 23 -3.13 -4.54 -7.37
N LYS A 24 -4.00 -3.62 -7.83
CA LYS A 24 -5.09 -3.98 -8.76
C LYS A 24 -4.60 -4.32 -10.16
N SER A 25 -3.50 -3.71 -10.62
CA SER A 25 -2.97 -3.90 -11.97
C SER A 25 -2.16 -5.20 -12.09
N SER A 26 -1.17 -5.38 -11.22
CA SER A 26 -0.28 -6.56 -11.27
C SER A 26 -0.82 -7.77 -10.52
N LYS A 27 -1.89 -7.61 -9.74
CA LYS A 27 -2.46 -8.63 -8.83
C LYS A 27 -1.52 -9.09 -7.72
N ARG A 28 -0.32 -8.50 -7.60
CA ARG A 28 0.67 -8.82 -6.56
C ARG A 28 0.27 -8.25 -5.21
N VAL A 29 0.63 -8.96 -4.14
CA VAL A 29 0.55 -8.47 -2.76
C VAL A 29 1.89 -7.84 -2.40
N ILE A 30 1.87 -6.62 -1.89
CA ILE A 30 3.06 -5.86 -1.49
C ILE A 30 2.90 -5.34 -0.08
N THR A 31 4.02 -5.19 0.62
CA THR A 31 4.06 -4.51 1.93
C THR A 31 4.26 -3.02 1.70
N ALA A 32 3.42 -2.19 2.31
CA ALA A 32 3.48 -0.75 2.20
C ALA A 32 3.21 -0.10 3.56
N ARG A 33 3.84 1.05 3.82
CA ARG A 33 3.60 1.85 5.02
C ARG A 33 2.44 2.80 4.80
N VAL A 34 1.51 2.87 5.74
CA VAL A 34 0.43 3.86 5.71
C VAL A 34 1.03 5.24 6.00
N VAL A 35 0.91 6.15 5.05
CA VAL A 35 1.42 7.52 5.17
C VAL A 35 0.29 8.53 5.37
N ASN A 36 -0.92 8.22 4.88
CA ASN A 36 -2.11 9.04 5.11
C ASN A 36 -3.37 8.17 4.94
N SER A 37 -4.54 8.73 5.24
CA SER A 37 -5.83 8.09 4.93
C SER A 37 -5.89 7.71 3.45
N ARG A 38 -6.12 6.42 3.18
CA ARG A 38 -6.17 5.83 1.83
C ARG A 38 -4.87 5.96 1.01
N LEU A 39 -3.75 6.31 1.63
CA LEU A 39 -2.46 6.44 0.96
C LEU A 39 -1.38 5.63 1.67
N VAL A 40 -0.68 4.82 0.88
CA VAL A 40 0.44 4.01 1.35
C VAL A 40 1.66 4.24 0.47
N GLU A 41 2.83 4.06 1.06
CA GLU A 41 4.11 4.12 0.36
C GLU A 41 4.80 2.76 0.44
N VAL A 42 5.25 2.25 -0.70
CA VAL A 42 5.94 0.97 -0.75
C VAL A 42 7.33 1.17 -0.14
N VAL A 43 7.60 0.43 0.93
CA VAL A 43 8.94 0.36 1.51
C VAL A 43 9.65 -0.76 0.77
N MET A 44 10.64 -0.42 -0.06
CA MET A 44 11.55 -1.41 -0.65
C MET A 44 12.45 -2.02 0.43
#